data_AF-A0A1V4ZIW7-F1
#
_entry.id   AF-A0A1V4ZIW7-F1
#
_cell.length_a   1.000
_cell.length_b   1.000
_cell.length_c   1.000
_cell.angle_alpha   90.00
_cell.angle_beta   90.00
_cell.angle_gamma   90.00
#
_symmetry.space_group_name_H-M   'P 1'
#
loop_
_entity.id
_entity.type
_entity.pdbx_description
1 polymer ?
#
loop_
_entity_poly.entity_id
_entity_poly.type
_entity_poly.pdbx_seq_one_letter_code
_entity_poly.pdbx_strand_id
1 'polypeptide(L)'
;MTAGRPEENSTFDPPVHISYHGRECHICVDLPDTTEEQIRIDLEKTALTLSIIRDGSVDKKIIRIPGELRLFRKKVTSGVLEIVLEKPVTGG
;
A
#
# COMPACT_ATOMS: atom_id res chain seq x y z
N MET A 1 5.63 23.27 -33.65
CA MET A 1 5.23 21.85 -33.48
C MET A 1 6.44 21.20 -32.81
N THR A 2 6.45 20.89 -31.53
CA THR A 2 5.58 19.94 -30.81
C THR A 2 5.49 20.33 -29.33
N ALA A 3 4.34 20.03 -28.73
CA ALA A 3 3.89 20.42 -27.41
C ALA A 3 4.90 20.18 -26.27
N GLY A 4 4.90 21.10 -25.29
CA GLY A 4 5.47 20.83 -23.98
C GLY A 4 4.79 19.60 -23.40
N ARG A 5 5.58 18.59 -23.04
CA ARG A 5 5.08 17.55 -22.15
C ARG A 5 4.76 18.26 -20.83
N PRO A 6 3.55 18.16 -20.27
CA PRO A 6 3.44 18.44 -18.86
C PRO A 6 4.39 17.43 -18.19
N GLU A 7 5.41 17.94 -17.49
CA GLU A 7 6.06 17.16 -16.45
C GLU A 7 4.94 16.85 -15.47
N GLU A 8 4.30 15.69 -15.69
CA GLU A 8 3.29 15.16 -14.82
C GLU A 8 4.03 14.84 -13.53
N ASN A 9 4.05 15.83 -12.64
CA ASN A 9 4.42 15.69 -11.26
C ASN A 9 3.31 14.84 -10.61
N SER A 10 3.28 13.57 -11.01
CA SER A 10 2.32 12.57 -10.60
C SER A 10 2.58 12.36 -9.12
N THR A 11 1.88 13.14 -8.31
CA THR A 11 1.94 13.04 -6.85
C THR A 11 1.37 11.66 -6.54
N PHE A 12 2.25 10.73 -6.17
CA PHE A 12 1.86 9.35 -5.88
C PHE A 12 0.92 9.32 -4.68
N ASP A 13 -0.38 9.34 -4.96
CA ASP A 13 -1.46 9.30 -3.98
C ASP A 13 -2.53 8.30 -4.45
N PRO A 14 -2.22 6.98 -4.43
CA PRO A 14 -3.18 5.98 -4.87
C PRO A 14 -4.41 5.97 -3.96
N PRO A 15 -5.62 5.69 -4.49
CA PRO A 15 -6.80 5.44 -3.69
C PRO A 15 -6.56 4.31 -2.69
N VAL A 16 -6.97 4.54 -1.43
CA VAL A 16 -6.83 3.56 -0.34
C VAL A 16 -8.19 3.35 0.30
N HIS A 17 -8.61 2.09 0.34
CA HIS A 17 -9.81 1.63 1.04
C HIS A 17 -9.39 0.80 2.26
N ILE A 18 -9.94 1.13 3.43
CA ILE A 18 -9.61 0.46 4.70
C ILE A 18 -10.90 -0.01 5.35
N SER A 19 -10.96 -1.30 5.69
CA SER A 19 -12.11 -1.93 6.34
C SER A 19 -11.66 -2.77 7.54
N TYR A 20 -12.39 -2.70 8.65
CA TYR A 20 -12.07 -3.44 9.87
C TYR A 20 -13.09 -4.55 10.11
N HIS A 21 -12.61 -5.77 10.27
CA HIS A 21 -13.42 -6.97 10.48
C HIS A 21 -12.92 -7.71 11.73
N GLY A 22 -13.43 -7.30 12.90
CA GLY A 22 -13.11 -7.92 14.19
C GLY A 22 -11.63 -7.77 14.59
N ARG A 23 -10.82 -8.79 14.28
CA ARG A 23 -9.36 -8.80 14.53
C ARG A 23 -8.53 -8.44 13.30
N GLU A 24 -9.16 -8.37 12.14
CA GLU A 24 -8.50 -8.12 10.86
C GLU A 24 -8.76 -6.68 10.39
N CYS A 25 -7.76 -6.11 9.72
CA CYS A 25 -7.83 -4.85 8.98
C CYS A 25 -7.46 -5.17 7.53
N HIS A 26 -8.40 -4.90 6.63
CA HIS A 26 -8.24 -5.11 5.20
C HIS A 26 -7.97 -3.76 4.55
N ILE A 27 -6.87 -3.68 3.81
CA ILE A 27 -6.44 -2.49 3.10
C ILE A 27 -6.36 -2.87 1.63
N CYS A 28 -7.13 -2.17 0.81
CA CYS A 28 -7.08 -2.29 -0.64
C CYS A 28 -6.52 -1.00 -1.21
N VAL A 29 -5.50 -1.11 -2.06
CA VAL A 29 -4.87 0.02 -2.74
C VAL A 29 -4.94 -0.21 -4.23
N ASP A 30 -5.52 0.75 -4.96
CA ASP A 30 -5.56 0.71 -6.41
C ASP A 30 -4.20 1.11 -6.98
N LEU A 31 -3.53 0.14 -7.61
CA LEU A 31 -2.20 0.26 -8.18
C LEU A 31 -2.22 -0.28 -9.63
N PRO A 32 -2.85 0.44 -10.56
CA PRO A 32 -2.83 0.07 -11.97
C PRO A 32 -1.38 -0.01 -12.46
N ASP A 33 -1.13 -0.92 -13.40
CA ASP A 33 0.17 -1.12 -14.04
C ASP A 33 1.34 -1.42 -13.08
N THR A 34 1.03 -1.91 -11.88
CA THR A 34 2.03 -2.24 -10.86
C THR A 34 2.08 -3.73 -10.60
N THR A 35 3.26 -4.32 -10.73
CA THR A 35 3.47 -5.74 -10.43
C THR A 35 3.86 -5.94 -8.96
N GLU A 36 3.68 -7.17 -8.47
CA GLU A 36 4.03 -7.50 -7.08
C GLU A 36 5.51 -7.27 -6.75
N GLU A 37 6.39 -7.48 -7.74
CA GLU A 37 7.84 -7.31 -7.64
C GLU A 37 8.26 -5.85 -7.39
N GLN A 38 7.46 -4.91 -7.89
CA GLN A 38 7.67 -3.48 -7.70
C GLN A 38 7.18 -2.98 -6.34
N ILE A 39 6.38 -3.78 -5.63
CA ILE A 39 5.73 -3.39 -4.38
C ILE A 39 6.56 -3.83 -3.18
N ARG A 40 7.04 -2.86 -2.40
CA ARG A 40 7.60 -3.05 -1.06
C ARG A 40 6.64 -2.53 -0.01
N ILE A 41 6.45 -3.31 1.05
CA ILE A 41 5.60 -2.95 2.18
C ILE A 41 6.45 -3.02 3.42
N ASP A 42 6.43 -1.95 4.18
CA ASP A 42 7.00 -1.88 5.52
C ASP A 42 5.90 -1.49 6.50
N LEU A 43 5.85 -2.15 7.66
CA LEU A 43 4.88 -1.87 8.71
C LEU A 43 5.63 -1.55 9.99
N GLU A 44 5.66 -0.27 10.34
CA GLU A 44 6.27 0.21 11.57
C GLU A 44 5.18 0.68 12.53
N LYS A 45 4.92 -0.10 13.59
CA LYS A 45 3.93 0.17 14.65
C LYS A 45 2.50 0.38 14.10
N THR A 46 2.17 1.61 13.74
CA THR A 46 0.85 2.09 13.29
C THR A 46 0.91 2.72 11.89
N ALA A 47 2.05 2.64 11.21
CA ALA A 47 2.27 3.21 9.89
C ALA A 47 2.67 2.10 8.91
N LEU A 48 1.83 1.89 7.90
CA LEU A 48 2.15 1.04 6.76
C LEU A 48 2.72 1.92 5.64
N THR A 49 3.98 1.71 5.29
CA THR A 49 4.64 2.38 4.18
C THR A 49 4.59 1.48 2.97
N LEU A 50 3.80 1.88 1.97
CA LEU A 50 3.78 1.30 0.65
C LEU A 50 4.80 2.01 -0.22
N SER A 51 5.78 1.29 -0.75
CA SER A 51 6.75 1.83 -1.70
C SER A 51 6.65 1.10 -3.04
N ILE A 52 6.58 1.85 -4.13
CA ILE A 52 6.51 1.34 -5.50
C ILE A 52 7.80 1.72 -6.23
N ILE A 53 8.48 0.74 -6.80
CA ILE A 53 9.75 0.93 -7.52
C ILE A 53 9.48 0.88 -9.02
N ARG A 54 9.69 2.00 -9.72
CA ARG A 54 9.49 2.14 -11.18
C ARG A 54 10.67 2.89 -11.79
N ASP A 55 11.32 2.32 -12.80
CA ASP A 55 12.41 2.96 -13.56
C ASP A 55 13.47 3.68 -12.68
N GLY A 56 13.87 3.04 -11.58
CA GLY A 56 14.85 3.60 -10.64
C GLY A 56 14.32 4.68 -9.69
N SER A 57 13.06 5.07 -9.80
CA SER A 57 12.35 5.95 -8.88
C SER A 57 11.59 5.14 -7.83
N VAL A 58 11.41 5.72 -6.64
CA VAL A 58 10.66 5.11 -5.54
C VAL A 58 9.56 6.07 -5.11
N ASP A 59 8.33 5.68 -5.40
CA ASP A 59 7.14 6.36 -4.93
C ASP A 59 6.71 5.79 -3.58
N LYS A 60 6.24 6.64 -2.66
CA LYS A 60 5.88 6.23 -1.29
C LYS A 60 4.53 6.77 -0.86
N LYS A 61 3.70 5.90 -0.27
CA LYS A 61 2.44 6.24 0.38
C LYS A 61 2.45 5.68 1.79
N ILE A 62 2.18 6.55 2.77
CA ILE A 62 2.06 6.16 4.17
C ILE A 62 0.57 6.05 4.51
N ILE A 63 0.18 4.87 4.98
CA ILE A 63 -1.18 4.56 5.43
C ILE A 63 -1.14 4.42 6.94
N ARG A 64 -1.87 5.27 7.66
CA ARG A 64 -1.96 5.22 9.11
C ARG A 64 -3.05 4.26 9.54
N ILE A 65 -2.73 3.42 10.51
CA ILE A 65 -3.57 2.31 10.94
C ILE A 65 -3.77 2.41 12.45
N PRO A 66 -5.00 2.29 12.96
CA PRO A 66 -5.28 2.35 14.38
C PRO A 66 -4.80 1.07 15.07
N GLY A 67 -3.92 1.24 16.04
CA GLY A 67 -3.43 0.16 16.89
C GLY A 67 -2.28 -0.65 16.29
N GLU A 68 -1.68 -1.47 17.13
CA GLU A 68 -0.59 -2.36 16.73
C GLU A 68 -1.18 -3.57 16.02
N LEU A 69 -0.96 -3.66 14.70
CA LEU A 69 -1.32 -4.80 13.87
C LEU A 69 -0.05 -5.42 13.28
N ARG A 70 -0.17 -6.66 12.80
CA ARG A 70 0.90 -7.37 12.10
C ARG A 70 0.45 -7.73 10.69
N LEU A 71 1.40 -7.75 9.76
CA LEU A 71 1.15 -8.19 8.39
C LEU A 71 0.80 -9.68 8.40
N PHE A 72 -0.44 -10.00 8.04
CA PHE A 72 -0.92 -11.39 7.92
C PHE A 72 -0.83 -11.88 6.48
N ARG A 73 -1.29 -11.06 5.52
CA ARG A 73 -1.32 -11.43 4.11
C ARG A 73 -1.13 -10.21 3.20
N LYS A 74 -0.49 -10.45 2.06
CA LYS A 74 -0.40 -9.54 0.92
C LYS A 74 -0.81 -10.30 -0.33
N LYS A 75 -1.55 -9.68 -1.24
CA LYS A 75 -1.87 -10.22 -2.56
C LYS A 75 -2.05 -9.09 -3.57
N VAL A 76 -1.54 -9.26 -4.78
CA VAL A 76 -1.83 -8.36 -5.91
C VAL A 76 -2.72 -9.11 -6.90
N THR A 77 -3.84 -8.51 -7.30
CA THR A 77 -4.75 -9.11 -8.30
C THR A 77 -5.40 -8.01 -9.11
N SER A 78 -5.32 -8.10 -10.44
CA SER A 78 -5.98 -7.16 -11.37
C SER A 78 -5.68 -5.68 -11.09
N GLY A 79 -4.44 -5.34 -10.72
CA GLY A 79 -4.04 -3.96 -10.41
C GLY A 79 -4.48 -3.46 -9.03
N VAL A 80 -4.97 -4.35 -8.15
CA VAL A 80 -5.32 -4.01 -6.77
C VAL A 80 -4.37 -4.75 -5.83
N LEU A 81 -3.78 -4.01 -4.89
CA LEU A 81 -3.02 -4.56 -3.78
C LEU A 81 -3.93 -4.73 -2.56
N GLU A 82 -4.17 -5.98 -2.19
CA GLU A 82 -4.88 -6.37 -0.98
C GLU A 82 -3.86 -6.69 0.12
N ILE A 83 -3.98 -6.02 1.26
CA ILE A 83 -3.18 -6.24 2.46
C ILE A 83 -4.14 -6.57 3.59
N VAL A 84 -3.91 -7.69 4.26
CA VAL A 84 -4.61 -8.07 5.48
C VAL A 84 -3.63 -7.94 6.63
N LEU A 85 -4.00 -7.14 7.62
CA LEU A 85 -3.30 -7.04 8.89
C LEU A 85 -4.18 -7.64 9.98
N GLU A 86 -3.56 -8.23 10.99
CA GLU A 86 -4.27 -8.80 12.14
C GLU A 86 -3.74 -8.25 13.46
N LYS A 87 -4.60 -8.22 14.48
CA LYS A 87 -4.16 -7.94 15.86
C LYS A 87 -3.22 -9.07 16.31
N PRO A 88 -2.05 -8.75 16.92
CA PRO A 88 -1.19 -9.77 17.48
C PRO A 88 -1.97 -10.59 18.50
N VAL A 89 -1.84 -11.92 18.42
CA VAL A 89 -2.35 -12.80 19.46
C VAL A 89 -1.57 -12.49 20.74
N THR A 90 -2.17 -11.72 21.63
CA THR A 90 -1.66 -11.54 22.99
C THR A 90 -1.93 -12.87 23.69
N GLY A 91 -0.95 -13.79 23.65
CA GLY A 91 -0.98 -14.99 24.48
C GLY A 91 -0.99 -14.54 25.93
N GLY A 92 -2.08 -14.85 26.64
CA GLY A 92 -2.16 -14.81 28.10
C GLY A 92 -1.58 -16.06 28.73
#